data_AF-A0A218VTP4-F1
#
_entry.id   AF-A0A218VTP4-F1
#
_cell.length_a   1.000
_cell.length_b   1.000
_cell.length_c   1.000
_cell.angle_alpha   90.00
_cell.angle_beta   90.00
_cell.angle_gamma   90.00
#
_symmetry.space_group_name_H-M   'P 1'
#
loop_
_entity.id
_entity.type
_entity.pdbx_description
1 polymer ?
#
loop_
_entity_poly.entity_id
_entity_poly.type
_entity_poly.pdbx_seq_one_letter_code
_entity_poly.pdbx_strand_id
1 'polypeptide(L)'
;MRRRHSIYSLRMSDFGIQAEPRQNAISYSICNCQTKMSSIKLFFVLILATALDSIVATRSAALFSTTASLSNSKAYAPTAKLTPSIVYILVDNSTSLGNSRFEKEIGDNGVDILSSASEYILDTLYHGRKPQDVKDYSKVVAVIESLNQDGIRWSPTTAASTVRNEICLNSDYIQHFNGDIRYEFTGIMYQESKHIWQWNGNGTAPAGLINGMAGYLRLKAGWPSVSWERQGSGNQWDEGYHVTAYFLEYCNSIKDGFVAELNAMIRDHYGNDFFVTILGKSVDEPYGSTTSYEGPTPAPTPGS
;
A
#
# COMPACT_ATOMS: atom_id res chain seq x y z
N MET A 1 9.10 33.69 -53.17
CA MET A 1 8.27 34.17 -52.04
C MET A 1 8.71 33.37 -50.82
N ARG A 2 9.53 33.80 -49.84
CA ARG A 2 9.68 35.06 -49.10
C ARG A 2 8.37 35.65 -48.57
N ARG A 3 8.10 35.45 -47.27
CA ARG A 3 8.20 36.45 -46.18
C ARG A 3 7.83 35.72 -44.86
N ARG A 4 8.66 35.64 -43.82
CA ARG A 4 9.28 36.66 -42.94
C ARG A 4 8.38 37.10 -41.77
N HIS A 5 8.99 36.93 -40.59
CA HIS A 5 8.99 37.82 -39.42
C HIS A 5 7.81 37.72 -38.45
N SER A 6 7.95 38.00 -37.15
CA SER A 6 9.01 38.15 -36.14
C SER A 6 8.21 38.63 -34.89
N ILE A 7 8.65 38.45 -33.64
CA ILE A 7 9.34 39.50 -32.88
C ILE A 7 9.65 38.95 -31.47
N TYR A 8 10.84 39.31 -31.02
CA TYR A 8 11.52 39.06 -29.75
C TYR A 8 11.10 40.05 -28.64
N SER A 9 11.40 39.74 -27.37
CA SER A 9 12.13 40.71 -26.53
C SER A 9 12.74 40.07 -25.28
N LEU A 10 14.05 40.25 -25.15
CA LEU A 10 14.86 40.08 -23.95
C LEU A 10 15.89 41.21 -24.03
N ARG A 11 15.94 42.13 -23.04
CA ARG A 11 17.18 42.87 -22.73
C ARG A 11 17.20 43.54 -21.36
N MET A 12 18.40 43.44 -20.79
CA MET A 12 18.99 43.95 -19.55
C MET A 12 18.91 45.46 -19.33
N SER A 13 19.04 45.90 -18.07
CA SER A 13 20.16 46.78 -17.64
C SER A 13 20.29 46.86 -16.10
N ASP A 14 21.55 46.96 -15.69
CA ASP A 14 22.09 47.04 -14.34
C ASP A 14 21.63 48.26 -13.52
N PHE A 15 21.62 48.11 -12.18
CA PHE A 15 22.09 49.12 -11.24
C PHE A 15 22.52 48.43 -9.93
N GLY A 16 23.81 48.52 -9.62
CA GLY A 16 24.37 48.13 -8.33
C GLY A 16 24.36 49.30 -7.35
N ILE A 17 24.03 49.02 -6.08
CA ILE A 17 24.47 49.79 -4.91
C ILE A 17 24.75 48.79 -3.77
N GLN A 18 25.89 48.97 -3.12
CA GLN A 18 26.45 48.18 -2.03
C GLN A 18 26.29 48.97 -0.71
N ALA A 19 25.75 48.37 0.36
CA ALA A 19 26.07 48.66 1.78
C ALA A 19 25.21 47.81 2.76
N GLU A 20 25.89 47.09 3.67
CA GLU A 20 25.39 46.37 4.87
C GLU A 20 25.16 47.33 6.07
N PRO A 21 24.79 46.90 7.31
CA PRO A 21 23.85 45.86 7.76
C PRO A 21 22.93 46.38 8.91
N ARG A 22 21.82 45.68 9.24
CA ARG A 22 21.30 45.48 10.62
C ARG A 22 19.92 44.79 10.64
N GLN A 23 19.88 43.71 11.42
CA GLN A 23 18.78 43.16 12.23
C GLN A 23 17.37 43.76 12.05
N ASN A 24 16.41 42.94 11.60
CA ASN A 24 15.25 42.49 12.40
C ASN A 24 14.18 41.80 11.54
N ALA A 25 13.57 40.78 12.14
CA ALA A 25 12.26 40.18 11.83
C ALA A 25 12.06 39.61 10.41
N ILE A 26 12.24 38.30 10.25
CA ILE A 26 11.60 37.56 9.16
C ILE A 26 10.11 37.43 9.50
N SER A 27 9.33 38.41 9.05
CA SER A 27 7.93 38.22 8.71
C SER A 27 7.89 37.36 7.45
N TYR A 28 7.41 36.11 7.56
CA TYR A 28 7.10 35.32 6.37
C TYR A 28 5.88 35.95 5.69
N SER A 29 6.15 36.76 4.67
CA SER A 29 5.19 37.16 3.65
C SER A 29 4.63 35.90 3.02
N ILE A 30 3.33 35.65 3.22
CA ILE A 30 2.57 34.63 2.48
C ILE A 30 2.54 35.11 1.03
N CYS A 31 3.53 34.69 0.25
CA CYS A 31 3.49 34.81 -1.19
C CYS A 31 2.40 33.86 -1.68
N ASN A 32 1.27 34.46 -2.01
CA ASN A 32 0.09 33.79 -2.54
C ASN A 32 0.42 33.27 -3.95
N CYS A 33 1.07 32.11 -4.02
CA CYS A 33 1.34 31.40 -5.27
C CYS A 33 0.59 30.07 -5.21
N GLN A 34 -0.66 30.09 -5.66
CA GLN A 34 -1.42 28.90 -6.02
C GLN A 34 -0.74 28.19 -7.20
N THR A 35 0.37 27.51 -6.94
CA THR A 35 0.90 26.49 -7.83
C THR A 35 0.27 25.16 -7.43
N LYS A 36 -0.55 24.59 -8.33
CA LYS A 36 -1.06 23.21 -8.32
C LYS A 36 -0.02 22.27 -7.69
N MET A 37 -0.22 21.90 -6.43
CA MET A 37 0.41 20.71 -5.88
C MET A 37 -0.46 19.52 -6.31
N SER A 38 0.13 18.60 -7.09
CA SER A 38 -0.50 17.30 -7.38
C SER A 38 -0.69 16.55 -6.06
N SER A 39 -1.84 15.89 -5.91
CA SER A 39 -2.27 15.11 -4.74
C SER A 39 -1.21 14.12 -4.23
N ILE A 40 -0.28 13.70 -5.09
CA ILE A 40 0.85 12.80 -4.80
C ILE A 40 1.90 13.41 -3.85
N LYS A 41 2.19 14.72 -3.91
CA LYS A 41 3.12 15.35 -2.94
C LYS A 41 2.56 15.33 -1.52
N LEU A 42 1.24 15.34 -1.38
CA LEU A 42 0.57 15.21 -0.07
C LEU A 42 0.53 13.75 0.42
N PHE A 43 0.42 12.79 -0.50
CA PHE A 43 0.42 11.34 -0.22
C PHE A 43 1.73 10.89 0.45
N PHE A 44 2.88 11.38 -0.03
CA PHE A 44 4.20 11.07 0.56
C PHE A 44 4.57 11.93 1.77
N VAL A 45 4.11 13.19 1.84
CA VAL A 45 4.25 13.98 3.08
C VAL A 45 3.50 13.32 4.24
N LEU A 46 2.39 12.61 3.99
CA LEU A 46 1.69 11.84 5.02
C LEU A 46 2.48 10.59 5.47
N ILE A 47 3.26 9.97 4.57
CA ILE A 47 4.15 8.84 4.90
C ILE A 47 5.35 9.31 5.74
N LEU A 48 5.83 10.55 5.56
CA LEU A 48 6.89 11.14 6.40
C LEU A 48 6.36 11.80 7.69
N ALA A 49 5.14 12.33 7.71
CA ALA A 49 4.58 13.08 8.83
C ALA A 49 3.90 12.22 9.91
N THR A 50 3.73 10.91 9.70
CA THR A 50 3.38 10.00 10.80
C THR A 50 4.54 9.74 11.76
N ALA A 51 5.72 10.33 11.52
CA ALA A 51 6.84 10.31 12.44
C ALA A 51 6.96 11.53 13.38
N LEU A 52 6.26 12.65 13.15
CA LEU A 52 6.35 13.83 14.03
C LEU A 52 5.03 14.63 14.07
N ASP A 53 4.46 14.71 15.28
CA ASP A 53 3.44 15.64 15.76
C ASP A 53 1.94 15.46 15.38
N SER A 54 1.15 15.09 16.38
CA SER A 54 -0.29 14.79 16.36
C SER A 54 -1.23 16.00 16.11
N ILE A 55 -0.73 17.16 15.66
CA ILE A 55 -1.51 18.42 15.61
C ILE A 55 -1.87 18.85 14.17
N VAL A 56 -1.24 18.31 13.13
CA VAL A 56 -1.49 18.74 11.73
C VAL A 56 -2.67 17.98 11.08
N ALA A 57 -3.15 16.88 11.67
CA ALA A 57 -4.15 15.99 11.06
C ALA A 57 -5.56 16.61 10.89
N THR A 58 -5.92 17.67 11.63
CA THR A 58 -7.30 18.16 11.69
C THR A 58 -7.65 19.22 10.62
N ARG A 59 -6.68 19.75 9.85
CA ARG A 59 -6.95 20.79 8.84
C ARG A 59 -6.97 20.32 7.37
N SER A 60 -6.67 19.06 7.09
CA SER A 60 -6.48 18.57 5.71
C SER A 60 -7.72 17.93 5.05
N ALA A 61 -8.86 17.85 5.75
CA ALA A 61 -10.07 17.21 5.20
C ALA A 61 -10.87 18.10 4.22
N ALA A 62 -10.56 19.39 4.10
CA ALA A 62 -11.37 20.35 3.36
C ALA A 62 -10.90 20.63 1.90
N LEU A 63 -9.83 20.00 1.42
CA LEU A 63 -9.23 20.32 0.11
C LEU A 63 -9.43 19.27 -1.00
N PHE A 64 -10.13 18.16 -0.75
CA PHE A 64 -10.23 17.05 -1.71
C PHE A 64 -11.48 17.05 -2.60
N SER A 65 -12.35 18.06 -2.54
CA SER A 65 -13.51 18.18 -3.44
C SER A 65 -13.19 18.85 -4.78
N THR A 66 -12.03 18.56 -5.38
CA THR A 66 -11.71 19.03 -6.73
C THR A 66 -11.63 17.84 -7.68
N THR A 67 -12.68 17.69 -8.48
CA THR A 67 -12.76 16.78 -9.62
C THR A 67 -11.63 17.07 -10.60
N ALA A 68 -10.55 16.29 -10.55
CA ALA A 68 -9.57 16.25 -11.62
C ALA A 68 -10.22 15.57 -12.84
N SER A 69 -10.15 16.24 -13.99
CA SER A 69 -10.65 15.74 -15.27
C SER A 69 -9.88 14.49 -15.69
N LEU A 70 -10.50 13.32 -15.49
CA LEU A 70 -10.06 11.99 -15.92
C LEU A 70 -10.22 11.79 -17.44
N SER A 71 -9.47 12.51 -18.27
CA SER A 71 -9.69 12.44 -19.73
C SER A 71 -9.12 11.17 -20.39
N ASN A 72 -8.27 10.39 -19.70
CA ASN A 72 -7.62 9.19 -20.27
C ASN A 72 -7.69 7.93 -19.38
N SER A 73 -8.45 7.94 -18.28
CA SER A 73 -8.47 6.78 -17.37
C SER A 73 -9.43 5.70 -17.85
N LYS A 74 -8.98 4.44 -17.88
CA LYS A 74 -9.86 3.28 -18.07
C LYS A 74 -10.28 2.75 -16.71
N ALA A 75 -11.59 2.76 -16.45
CA ALA A 75 -12.18 2.21 -15.24
C ALA A 75 -12.69 0.79 -15.50
N TYR A 76 -12.37 -0.11 -14.59
CA TYR A 76 -12.80 -1.50 -14.62
C TYR A 76 -13.82 -1.73 -13.47
N ALA A 77 -14.89 -2.48 -13.72
CA ALA A 77 -15.98 -2.72 -12.76
C ALA A 77 -16.28 -4.23 -12.61
N PRO A 78 -16.63 -4.70 -11.40
CA PRO A 78 -16.88 -6.12 -11.14
C PRO A 78 -18.23 -6.59 -11.72
N THR A 79 -18.32 -7.89 -11.95
CA THR A 79 -19.58 -8.56 -12.33
C THR A 79 -20.48 -8.71 -11.10
N ALA A 80 -21.75 -8.30 -11.20
CA ALA A 80 -22.64 -8.11 -10.04
C ALA A 80 -22.92 -9.39 -9.21
N LYS A 81 -22.70 -9.32 -7.89
CA LYS A 81 -23.24 -10.25 -6.88
C LYS A 81 -23.89 -9.47 -5.73
N LEU A 82 -25.09 -9.90 -5.33
CA LEU A 82 -25.98 -9.27 -4.35
C LEU A 82 -25.56 -9.59 -2.90
N THR A 83 -24.98 -8.60 -2.22
CA THR A 83 -25.00 -8.35 -0.75
C THR A 83 -24.73 -6.83 -0.61
N PRO A 84 -24.42 -6.15 0.53
CA PRO A 84 -23.99 -4.75 0.42
C PRO A 84 -22.64 -4.75 -0.30
N SER A 85 -22.70 -4.70 -1.63
CA SER A 85 -21.60 -5.09 -2.49
C SER A 85 -20.52 -4.04 -2.35
N ILE A 86 -19.39 -4.43 -1.75
CA ILE A 86 -18.19 -3.60 -1.78
C ILE A 86 -17.89 -3.34 -3.26
N VAL A 87 -17.85 -2.06 -3.63
CA VAL A 87 -17.57 -1.67 -5.01
C VAL A 87 -16.06 -1.66 -5.19
N TYR A 88 -15.55 -2.56 -6.03
CA TYR A 88 -14.16 -2.58 -6.43
C TYR A 88 -13.97 -1.77 -7.70
N ILE A 89 -13.00 -0.86 -7.69
CA ILE A 89 -12.67 -0.03 -8.86
C ILE A 89 -11.18 -0.13 -9.08
N LEU A 90 -10.79 -0.44 -10.31
CA LEU A 90 -9.41 -0.26 -10.76
C LEU A 90 -9.38 0.86 -11.79
N VAL A 91 -8.49 1.82 -11.57
CA VAL A 91 -8.27 2.98 -12.44
C VAL A 91 -6.83 2.91 -12.93
N ASP A 92 -6.64 2.78 -14.24
CA ASP A 92 -5.33 3.02 -14.83
C ASP A 92 -5.20 4.51 -15.18
N ASN A 93 -4.24 5.17 -14.53
CA ASN A 93 -3.92 6.59 -14.71
C ASN A 93 -2.48 6.79 -15.23
N SER A 94 -1.73 5.71 -15.46
CA SER A 94 -0.35 5.79 -15.92
C SER A 94 -0.28 5.92 -17.44
N THR A 95 0.66 6.73 -17.91
CA THR A 95 1.02 6.78 -19.35
C THR A 95 2.41 6.19 -19.61
N SER A 96 2.96 5.49 -18.61
CA SER A 96 4.28 4.86 -18.70
C SER A 96 4.26 3.57 -19.51
N LEU A 97 5.44 3.03 -19.86
CA LEU A 97 5.53 1.70 -20.46
C LEU A 97 4.97 0.60 -19.53
N GLY A 98 4.94 0.85 -18.21
CA GLY A 98 4.29 -0.01 -17.24
C GLY A 98 2.78 -0.16 -17.48
N ASN A 99 2.09 0.90 -17.94
CA ASN A 99 0.68 0.81 -18.32
C ASN A 99 0.49 -0.16 -19.50
N SER A 100 1.31 -0.06 -20.55
CA SER A 100 1.21 -0.98 -21.68
C SER A 100 1.41 -2.44 -21.29
N ARG A 101 2.28 -2.70 -20.30
CA ARG A 101 2.48 -4.05 -19.77
C ARG A 101 1.28 -4.51 -18.92
N PHE A 102 0.79 -3.64 -18.02
CA PHE A 102 -0.38 -3.91 -17.21
C PHE A 102 -1.59 -4.25 -18.08
N GLU A 103 -1.91 -3.42 -19.08
CA GLU A 103 -3.03 -3.64 -19.99
C GLU A 103 -2.94 -4.99 -20.72
N LYS A 104 -1.73 -5.35 -21.15
CA LYS A 104 -1.48 -6.58 -21.92
C LYS A 104 -1.55 -7.85 -21.06
N GLU A 105 -0.96 -7.83 -19.86
CA GLU A 105 -0.74 -9.04 -19.06
C GLU A 105 -1.77 -9.22 -17.91
N ILE A 106 -2.39 -8.13 -17.45
CA ILE A 106 -3.37 -8.15 -16.35
C ILE A 106 -4.74 -7.65 -16.86
N GLY A 107 -4.80 -6.41 -17.33
CA GLY A 107 -5.97 -5.80 -17.95
C GLY A 107 -7.24 -5.93 -17.10
N ASP A 108 -8.34 -6.35 -17.73
CA ASP A 108 -9.66 -6.46 -17.08
C ASP A 108 -9.67 -7.42 -15.88
N ASN A 109 -8.76 -8.40 -15.82
CA ASN A 109 -8.66 -9.33 -14.69
C ASN A 109 -8.25 -8.63 -13.38
N GLY A 110 -7.70 -7.41 -13.44
CA GLY A 110 -7.19 -6.72 -12.26
C GLY A 110 -8.26 -6.48 -11.19
N VAL A 111 -9.51 -6.20 -11.59
CA VAL A 111 -10.63 -6.00 -10.64
C VAL A 111 -11.06 -7.32 -10.01
N ASP A 112 -11.11 -8.39 -10.79
CA ASP A 112 -11.44 -9.72 -10.26
C ASP A 112 -10.39 -10.19 -9.24
N ILE A 113 -9.11 -9.88 -9.51
CA ILE A 113 -8.01 -10.17 -8.57
C ILE A 113 -8.15 -9.32 -7.29
N LEU A 114 -8.41 -8.02 -7.41
CA LEU A 114 -8.60 -7.12 -6.26
C LEU A 114 -9.79 -7.53 -5.39
N SER A 115 -10.92 -7.87 -6.02
CA SER A 115 -12.12 -8.33 -5.31
C SER A 115 -11.88 -9.68 -4.63
N SER A 116 -11.29 -10.66 -5.33
CA SER A 116 -10.93 -11.95 -4.75
C SER A 116 -9.99 -11.81 -3.56
N ALA A 117 -8.98 -10.93 -3.65
CA ALA A 117 -8.07 -10.66 -2.56
C ALA A 117 -8.80 -10.10 -1.33
N SER A 118 -9.64 -9.08 -1.53
CA SER A 118 -10.41 -8.48 -0.44
C SER A 118 -11.40 -9.46 0.19
N GLU A 119 -12.11 -10.26 -0.62
CA GLU A 119 -13.04 -11.29 -0.14
C GLU A 119 -12.32 -12.37 0.67
N TYR A 120 -11.16 -12.84 0.20
CA TYR A 120 -10.33 -13.80 0.94
C TYR A 120 -9.88 -13.25 2.31
N ILE A 121 -9.46 -11.99 2.35
CA ILE A 121 -9.01 -11.34 3.58
C ILE A 121 -10.17 -11.16 4.55
N LEU A 122 -11.34 -10.74 4.04
CA LEU A 122 -12.54 -10.58 4.84
C LEU A 122 -12.97 -11.91 5.45
N ASP A 123 -13.02 -12.99 4.66
CA ASP A 123 -13.32 -14.32 5.17
C ASP A 123 -12.28 -14.76 6.20
N THR A 124 -10.99 -14.67 5.89
CA THR A 124 -9.92 -15.15 6.77
C THR A 124 -9.84 -14.39 8.10
N LEU A 125 -10.01 -13.06 8.10
CA LEU A 125 -9.85 -12.24 9.31
C LEU A 125 -11.15 -12.08 10.10
N TYR A 126 -12.31 -12.22 9.46
CA TYR A 126 -13.61 -11.91 10.05
C TYR A 126 -14.62 -13.07 9.99
N HIS A 127 -14.19 -14.29 9.69
CA HIS A 127 -15.06 -15.46 9.73
C HIS A 127 -15.84 -15.54 11.06
N GLY A 128 -17.17 -15.63 10.97
CA GLY A 128 -18.06 -15.71 12.15
C GLY A 128 -18.13 -14.43 13.01
N ARG A 129 -17.53 -13.31 12.59
CA ARG A 129 -17.60 -12.02 13.30
C ARG A 129 -18.90 -11.27 12.98
N LYS A 130 -19.30 -10.40 13.90
CA LYS A 130 -20.46 -9.52 13.69
C LYS A 130 -20.07 -8.38 12.74
N PRO A 131 -21.01 -7.86 11.92
CA PRO A 131 -20.71 -6.76 10.99
C PRO A 131 -20.06 -5.54 11.64
N GLN A 132 -20.44 -5.21 12.88
CA GLN A 132 -19.87 -4.09 13.66
C GLN A 132 -18.39 -4.24 14.05
N ASP A 133 -17.83 -5.45 13.91
CA ASP A 133 -16.43 -5.76 14.22
C ASP A 133 -15.55 -5.76 12.97
N VAL A 134 -16.16 -5.63 11.78
CA VAL A 134 -15.49 -5.51 10.48
C VAL A 134 -15.31 -4.03 10.16
N LYS A 135 -14.22 -3.67 9.49
CA LYS A 135 -14.06 -2.31 8.96
C LYS A 135 -15.15 -2.00 7.93
N ASP A 136 -15.77 -0.83 8.07
CA ASP A 136 -16.87 -0.39 7.22
C ASP A 136 -16.36 0.40 6.01
N TYR A 137 -16.03 -0.33 4.94
CA TYR A 137 -15.78 0.25 3.62
C TYR A 137 -16.74 -0.35 2.61
N SER A 138 -17.51 0.51 1.93
CA SER A 138 -18.39 0.12 0.82
C SER A 138 -17.71 0.20 -0.55
N LYS A 139 -16.45 0.62 -0.59
CA LYS A 139 -15.68 0.82 -1.83
C LYS A 139 -14.19 0.59 -1.59
N VAL A 140 -13.54 -0.07 -2.52
CA VAL A 140 -12.08 -0.21 -2.59
C VAL A 140 -11.62 0.26 -3.97
N VAL A 141 -10.59 1.11 -4.00
CA VAL A 141 -10.05 1.67 -5.25
C VAL A 141 -8.59 1.30 -5.37
N ALA A 142 -8.20 0.73 -6.51
CA ALA A 142 -6.81 0.61 -6.92
C ALA A 142 -6.52 1.59 -8.05
N VAL A 143 -5.47 2.39 -7.91
CA VAL A 143 -5.00 3.34 -8.91
C VAL A 143 -3.63 2.92 -9.37
N ILE A 144 -3.44 2.84 -10.69
CA ILE A 144 -2.15 2.54 -11.31
C ILE A 144 -1.56 3.85 -11.80
N GLU A 145 -0.40 4.21 -11.28
CA GLU A 145 0.27 5.48 -11.61
C GLU A 145 1.79 5.33 -11.65
N SER A 146 2.46 6.21 -12.39
CA SER A 146 3.92 6.24 -12.48
C SER A 146 4.48 7.22 -11.46
N LEU A 147 5.11 6.68 -10.41
CA LEU A 147 5.76 7.49 -9.39
C LEU A 147 6.92 8.32 -9.98
N ASN A 148 7.57 7.85 -11.05
CA ASN A 148 8.57 8.63 -11.78
C ASN A 148 7.96 9.83 -12.49
N GLN A 149 6.84 9.66 -13.20
CA GLN A 149 6.13 10.76 -13.89
C GLN A 149 5.62 11.80 -12.88
N ASP A 150 5.25 11.37 -11.68
CA ASP A 150 4.81 12.25 -10.59
C ASP A 150 5.97 12.93 -9.82
N GLY A 151 7.21 12.72 -10.27
CA GLY A 151 8.40 13.39 -9.74
C GLY A 151 9.06 12.69 -8.56
N ILE A 152 8.63 11.48 -8.20
CA ILE A 152 9.17 10.66 -7.11
C ILE A 152 10.20 9.69 -7.68
N ARG A 153 11.35 10.24 -8.07
CA ARG A 153 12.42 9.53 -8.78
C ARG A 153 13.11 8.41 -8.00
N TRP A 154 12.96 8.35 -6.68
CA TRP A 154 13.62 7.35 -5.82
C TRP A 154 12.73 6.13 -5.51
N SER A 155 11.48 6.09 -5.99
CA SER A 155 10.52 5.03 -5.64
C SER A 155 10.30 3.89 -6.66
N PRO A 156 11.13 3.64 -7.70
CA PRO A 156 10.82 2.56 -8.65
C PRO A 156 10.84 1.16 -8.00
N THR A 157 11.42 1.03 -6.79
CA THR A 157 11.43 -0.21 -6.00
C THR A 157 10.18 -0.42 -5.17
N THR A 158 9.39 0.63 -4.91
CA THR A 158 8.11 0.50 -4.20
C THR A 158 7.07 -0.04 -5.16
N ALA A 159 6.59 -1.25 -4.91
CA ALA A 159 5.57 -1.87 -5.74
C ALA A 159 4.21 -1.18 -5.58
N ALA A 160 3.78 -0.97 -4.34
CA ALA A 160 2.49 -0.36 -4.04
C ALA A 160 2.47 0.29 -2.64
N SER A 161 1.41 1.03 -2.36
CA SER A 161 1.08 1.54 -1.03
C SER A 161 -0.43 1.62 -0.84
N THR A 162 -0.88 1.56 0.41
CA THR A 162 -2.30 1.63 0.77
C THR A 162 -2.55 2.72 1.78
N VAL A 163 -3.57 3.55 1.52
CA VAL A 163 -4.10 4.53 2.47
C VAL A 163 -5.61 4.34 2.55
N ARG A 164 -6.12 4.02 3.74
CA ARG A 164 -7.54 3.72 3.99
C ARG A 164 -8.03 2.59 3.07
N ASN A 165 -8.86 2.91 2.09
CA ASN A 165 -9.45 1.99 1.12
C ASN A 165 -8.95 2.23 -0.32
N GLU A 166 -7.84 2.96 -0.46
CA GLU A 166 -7.21 3.27 -1.73
C GLU A 166 -5.81 2.65 -1.79
N ILE A 167 -5.57 1.90 -2.86
CA ILE A 167 -4.28 1.27 -3.20
C ILE A 167 -3.68 2.08 -4.35
N CYS A 168 -2.45 2.53 -4.18
CA CYS A 168 -1.63 3.07 -5.26
C CYS A 168 -0.63 2.00 -5.70
N LEU A 169 -0.72 1.55 -6.95
CA LEU A 169 0.19 0.62 -7.58
C LEU A 169 1.14 1.37 -8.52
N ASN A 170 2.43 1.16 -8.31
CA ASN A 170 3.47 1.82 -9.09
C ASN A 170 3.66 1.13 -10.45
N SER A 171 3.25 1.78 -11.53
CA SER A 171 3.45 1.26 -12.88
C SER A 171 4.93 1.16 -13.27
N ASP A 172 5.81 1.98 -12.67
CA ASP A 172 7.24 1.86 -12.91
C ASP A 172 7.78 0.53 -12.38
N TYR A 173 7.25 0.02 -11.26
CA TYR A 173 7.59 -1.32 -10.76
C TYR A 173 7.14 -2.40 -11.76
N ILE A 174 5.90 -2.32 -12.24
CA ILE A 174 5.34 -3.25 -13.24
C ILE A 174 6.23 -3.32 -14.49
N GLN A 175 6.72 -2.17 -14.96
CA GLN A 175 7.59 -2.11 -16.13
C GLN A 175 8.90 -2.89 -15.93
N HIS A 176 9.52 -2.78 -14.75
CA HIS A 176 10.86 -3.30 -14.50
C HIS A 176 10.86 -4.69 -13.83
N PHE A 177 9.72 -5.18 -13.37
CA PHE A 177 9.61 -6.50 -12.76
C PHE A 177 9.99 -7.60 -13.76
N ASN A 178 10.96 -8.44 -13.41
CA ASN A 178 11.36 -9.56 -14.27
C ASN A 178 10.66 -10.84 -13.83
N GLY A 179 9.79 -11.40 -14.68
CA GLY A 179 9.01 -12.61 -14.40
C GLY A 179 7.52 -12.46 -14.71
N ASP A 180 6.72 -13.37 -14.17
CA ASP A 180 5.25 -13.36 -14.31
C ASP A 180 4.65 -12.22 -13.49
N ILE A 181 4.31 -11.13 -14.18
CA ILE A 181 3.72 -9.95 -13.54
C ILE A 181 2.30 -10.17 -13.07
N ARG A 182 1.55 -11.11 -13.66
CA ARG A 182 0.20 -11.44 -13.20
C ARG A 182 0.25 -12.13 -11.84
N TYR A 183 1.19 -13.06 -11.66
CA TYR A 183 1.47 -13.69 -10.37
C TYR A 183 1.84 -12.65 -9.32
N GLU A 184 2.79 -11.76 -9.64
CA GLU A 184 3.25 -10.75 -8.69
C GLU A 184 2.16 -9.71 -8.36
N PHE A 185 1.43 -9.22 -9.37
CA PHE A 185 0.29 -8.33 -9.18
C PHE A 185 -0.75 -8.96 -8.25
N THR A 186 -1.06 -10.24 -8.45
CA THR A 186 -1.99 -10.97 -7.59
C THR A 186 -1.52 -10.93 -6.15
N GLY A 187 -0.27 -11.30 -5.89
CA GLY A 187 0.28 -11.25 -4.55
C GLY A 187 0.32 -9.82 -3.95
N ILE A 188 0.61 -8.78 -4.74
CA ILE A 188 0.53 -7.38 -4.29
C ILE A 188 -0.90 -7.02 -3.89
N MET A 189 -1.91 -7.39 -4.67
CA MET A 189 -3.31 -7.10 -4.32
C MET A 189 -3.73 -7.77 -2.99
N TYR A 190 -3.25 -8.97 -2.68
CA TYR A 190 -3.45 -9.61 -1.37
C TYR A 190 -2.73 -8.86 -0.25
N GLN A 191 -1.50 -8.41 -0.48
CA GLN A 191 -0.75 -7.63 0.51
C GLN A 191 -1.44 -6.29 0.82
N GLU A 192 -1.82 -5.54 -0.21
CA GLU A 192 -2.37 -4.19 -0.10
C GLU A 192 -3.83 -4.21 0.37
N SER A 193 -4.66 -5.14 -0.12
CA SER A 193 -6.03 -5.32 0.38
C SER A 193 -6.03 -5.65 1.88
N LYS A 194 -5.00 -6.33 2.38
CA LYS A 194 -4.87 -6.59 3.82
C LYS A 194 -4.75 -5.29 4.60
N HIS A 195 -3.99 -4.30 4.12
CA HIS A 195 -3.86 -3.00 4.80
C HIS A 195 -5.20 -2.26 4.89
N ILE A 196 -6.12 -2.47 3.94
CA ILE A 196 -7.48 -1.93 4.00
C ILE A 196 -8.23 -2.56 5.18
N TRP A 197 -8.29 -3.88 5.23
CA TRP A 197 -9.22 -4.61 6.10
C TRP A 197 -8.67 -4.94 7.49
N GLN A 198 -7.35 -5.08 7.67
CA GLN A 198 -6.72 -5.46 8.93
C GLN A 198 -6.73 -4.30 9.95
N TRP A 199 -7.03 -4.60 11.22
CA TRP A 199 -6.82 -3.64 12.30
C TRP A 199 -5.33 -3.41 12.56
N ASN A 200 -4.95 -2.22 13.03
CA ASN A 200 -3.55 -1.85 13.27
C ASN A 200 -3.26 -1.40 14.71
N GLY A 201 -4.15 -1.69 15.65
CA GLY A 201 -4.03 -1.29 17.06
C GLY A 201 -4.01 0.22 17.24
N ASN A 202 -4.74 0.99 16.42
CA ASN A 202 -4.64 2.46 16.38
C ASN A 202 -3.18 2.96 16.23
N GLY A 203 -2.35 2.22 15.48
CA GLY A 203 -0.94 2.54 15.25
C GLY A 203 0.03 2.04 16.33
N THR A 204 -0.46 1.33 17.36
CA THR A 204 0.41 0.75 18.41
C THR A 204 0.98 -0.62 18.04
N ALA A 205 0.43 -1.30 17.03
CA ALA A 205 0.96 -2.57 16.57
C ALA A 205 2.32 -2.40 15.88
N PRO A 206 3.31 -3.27 16.15
CA PRO A 206 4.61 -3.25 15.49
C PRO A 206 4.45 -3.33 13.97
N ALA A 207 5.21 -2.50 13.24
CA ALA A 207 5.19 -2.49 11.78
C ALA A 207 5.48 -3.89 11.19
N GLY A 208 6.37 -4.64 11.84
CA GLY A 208 6.67 -6.02 11.51
C GLY A 208 5.47 -6.96 11.60
N LEU A 209 4.68 -6.90 12.67
CA LEU A 209 3.43 -7.67 12.77
C LEU A 209 2.45 -7.27 11.66
N ILE A 210 2.28 -5.98 11.41
CA ILE A 210 1.38 -5.49 10.36
C ILE A 210 1.79 -6.03 8.98
N ASN A 211 3.07 -5.91 8.62
CA ASN A 211 3.60 -6.40 7.35
C ASN A 211 3.61 -7.94 7.29
N GLY A 212 3.86 -8.59 8.42
CA GLY A 212 3.85 -10.03 8.59
C GLY A 212 2.48 -10.66 8.37
N MET A 213 1.41 -10.03 8.86
CA MET A 213 0.04 -10.47 8.57
C MET A 213 -0.29 -10.36 7.06
N ALA A 214 0.29 -9.38 6.37
CA ALA A 214 0.22 -9.29 4.91
C ALA A 214 0.87 -10.51 4.25
N GLY A 215 2.09 -10.84 4.68
CA GLY A 215 2.81 -12.02 4.22
C GLY A 215 2.06 -13.31 4.54
N TYR A 216 1.49 -13.45 5.73
CA TYR A 216 0.71 -14.63 6.12
C TYR A 216 -0.49 -14.85 5.20
N LEU A 217 -1.31 -13.83 4.96
CA LEU A 217 -2.50 -13.97 4.10
C LEU A 217 -2.11 -14.28 2.65
N ARG A 218 -1.06 -13.62 2.14
CA ARG A 218 -0.49 -13.89 0.81
C ARG A 218 0.04 -15.33 0.70
N LEU A 219 0.72 -15.83 1.75
CA LEU A 219 1.22 -17.21 1.85
C LEU A 219 0.06 -18.22 1.83
N LYS A 220 -0.93 -18.04 2.71
CA LYS A 220 -2.08 -18.95 2.84
C LYS A 220 -2.97 -18.97 1.60
N ALA A 221 -3.01 -17.88 0.84
CA ALA A 221 -3.70 -17.80 -0.43
C ALA A 221 -2.93 -18.43 -1.61
N GLY A 222 -1.70 -18.91 -1.39
CA GLY A 222 -0.88 -19.56 -2.43
C GLY A 222 -0.06 -18.60 -3.30
N TRP A 223 0.13 -17.35 -2.85
CA TRP A 223 0.82 -16.31 -3.61
C TRP A 223 2.14 -15.84 -2.98
N PRO A 224 2.99 -16.66 -2.33
CA PRO A 224 4.22 -16.14 -1.69
C PRO A 224 5.08 -15.32 -2.65
N SER A 225 5.81 -14.31 -2.15
CA SER A 225 6.73 -13.58 -3.03
C SER A 225 7.86 -14.50 -3.49
N VAL A 226 8.26 -14.34 -4.74
CA VAL A 226 9.40 -15.07 -5.34
C VAL A 226 10.73 -14.78 -4.65
N SER A 227 10.83 -13.68 -3.92
CA SER A 227 12.05 -13.24 -3.23
C SER A 227 12.14 -13.71 -1.77
N TRP A 228 11.15 -14.45 -1.26
CA TRP A 228 11.14 -14.86 0.14
C TRP A 228 12.19 -15.93 0.42
N GLU A 229 12.95 -15.71 1.49
CA GLU A 229 13.92 -16.67 1.97
C GLU A 229 13.23 -17.85 2.68
N ARG A 230 13.98 -18.93 2.90
CA ARG A 230 13.47 -20.11 3.60
C ARG A 230 12.98 -19.79 5.02
N GLN A 231 12.11 -20.64 5.53
CA GLN A 231 11.66 -20.60 6.92
C GLN A 231 12.84 -20.65 7.90
N GLY A 232 12.76 -19.86 8.98
CA GLY A 232 13.83 -19.74 9.99
C GLY A 232 15.02 -18.86 9.59
N SER A 233 14.87 -18.01 8.57
CA SER A 233 15.89 -17.01 8.18
C SER A 233 15.97 -15.78 9.09
N GLY A 234 14.89 -15.47 9.83
CA GLY A 234 14.83 -14.32 10.72
C GLY A 234 15.43 -14.55 12.11
N ASN A 235 15.76 -13.45 12.78
CA ASN A 235 16.31 -13.41 14.14
C ASN A 235 15.22 -13.12 15.20
N GLN A 236 14.15 -12.43 14.83
CA GLN A 236 13.00 -12.13 15.70
C GLN A 236 11.66 -12.37 14.98
N TRP A 237 10.60 -12.57 15.77
CA TRP A 237 9.30 -12.99 15.24
C TRP A 237 8.59 -11.89 14.43
N ASP A 238 8.88 -10.62 14.68
CA ASP A 238 8.25 -9.43 14.08
C ASP A 238 9.19 -8.66 13.13
N GLU A 239 10.07 -9.33 12.38
CA GLU A 239 10.86 -8.65 11.33
C GLU A 239 10.01 -8.20 10.12
N GLY A 240 8.76 -8.68 10.04
CA GLY A 240 7.86 -8.45 8.94
C GLY A 240 8.01 -9.45 7.81
N TYR A 241 7.26 -9.19 6.73
CA TYR A 241 7.29 -9.96 5.49
C TYR A 241 7.25 -11.48 5.73
N HIS A 242 8.16 -12.24 5.11
CA HIS A 242 8.17 -13.70 5.17
C HIS A 242 8.51 -14.25 6.55
N VAL A 243 9.41 -13.61 7.29
CA VAL A 243 9.82 -14.05 8.63
C VAL A 243 8.61 -14.11 9.56
N THR A 244 7.88 -13.00 9.66
CA THR A 244 6.67 -12.95 10.50
C THR A 244 5.53 -13.76 9.89
N ALA A 245 5.42 -13.86 8.56
CA ALA A 245 4.42 -14.70 7.92
C ALA A 245 4.55 -16.18 8.33
N TYR A 246 5.76 -16.73 8.31
CA TYR A 246 6.03 -18.10 8.72
C TYR A 246 5.79 -18.30 10.22
N PHE A 247 6.15 -17.31 11.04
CA PHE A 247 5.83 -17.34 12.46
C PHE A 247 4.31 -17.37 12.72
N LEU A 248 3.54 -16.56 12.01
CA LEU A 248 2.07 -16.54 12.11
C LEU A 248 1.44 -17.84 11.57
N GLU A 249 2.04 -18.44 10.53
CA GLU A 249 1.65 -19.78 10.05
C GLU A 249 1.86 -20.84 11.13
N TYR A 250 3.01 -20.82 11.81
CA TYR A 250 3.26 -21.70 12.95
C TYR A 250 2.24 -21.48 14.07
N CYS A 251 1.96 -20.23 14.46
CA CYS A 251 0.96 -19.90 15.47
C CYS A 251 -0.43 -20.44 15.10
N ASN A 252 -0.83 -20.30 13.83
CA ASN A 252 -2.10 -20.83 13.34
C ASN A 252 -2.13 -22.37 13.29
N SER A 253 -0.98 -23.04 13.17
CA SER A 253 -0.89 -24.50 13.26
C SER A 253 -1.12 -25.02 14.69
N ILE A 254 -0.80 -24.20 15.71
CA ILE A 254 -1.07 -24.50 17.12
C ILE A 254 -2.55 -24.29 17.43
N LYS A 255 -3.13 -23.17 16.95
CA LYS A 255 -4.54 -22.85 17.12
C LYS A 255 -5.11 -22.30 15.82
N ASP A 256 -6.00 -23.07 15.20
CA ASP A 256 -6.68 -22.61 14.00
C ASP A 256 -7.51 -21.34 14.29
N GLY A 257 -7.50 -20.39 13.36
CA GLY A 257 -8.09 -19.07 13.54
C GLY A 257 -7.25 -18.09 14.37
N PHE A 258 -6.00 -18.43 14.75
CA PHE A 258 -5.11 -17.55 15.51
C PHE A 258 -5.04 -16.14 14.93
N VAL A 259 -4.80 -16.01 13.62
CA VAL A 259 -4.62 -14.70 12.97
C VAL A 259 -5.91 -13.89 12.96
N ALA A 260 -7.07 -14.53 12.84
CA ALA A 260 -8.38 -13.88 12.95
C ALA A 260 -8.67 -13.39 14.36
N GLU A 261 -8.29 -14.19 15.38
CA GLU A 261 -8.41 -13.82 16.79
C GLU A 261 -7.48 -12.65 17.14
N LEU A 262 -6.23 -12.72 16.71
CA LEU A 262 -5.26 -11.63 16.87
C LEU A 262 -5.75 -10.35 16.19
N ASN A 263 -6.22 -10.41 14.94
CA ASN A 263 -6.77 -9.24 14.24
C ASN A 263 -7.91 -8.59 15.03
N ALA A 264 -8.81 -9.39 15.62
CA ALA A 264 -9.91 -8.86 16.42
C ALA A 264 -9.44 -8.20 17.73
N MET A 265 -8.43 -8.78 18.38
CA MET A 265 -7.86 -8.21 19.61
C MET A 265 -7.11 -6.90 19.35
N ILE A 266 -6.44 -6.77 18.20
CA ILE A 266 -5.69 -5.55 17.83
C ILE A 266 -6.57 -4.42 17.28
N ARG A 267 -7.89 -4.46 17.46
CA ARG A 267 -8.81 -3.42 16.98
C ARG A 267 -8.39 -2.02 17.44
N ASP A 268 -8.17 -1.88 18.74
CA ASP A 268 -8.00 -0.57 19.38
C ASP A 268 -6.58 -0.31 19.91
N HIS A 269 -5.83 -1.36 20.24
CA HIS A 269 -4.43 -1.31 20.68
C HIS A 269 -3.75 -2.66 20.47
N TYR A 270 -2.44 -2.71 20.62
CA TYR A 270 -1.65 -3.93 20.59
C TYR A 270 -0.96 -4.21 21.94
N GLY A 271 -0.90 -5.49 22.31
CA GLY A 271 -0.10 -5.99 23.43
C GLY A 271 0.46 -7.39 23.13
N ASN A 272 1.70 -7.65 23.54
CA ASN A 272 2.33 -8.99 23.39
C ASN A 272 1.56 -10.07 24.16
N ASP A 273 0.85 -9.69 25.24
CA ASP A 273 0.00 -10.57 26.06
C ASP A 273 -1.18 -11.18 25.29
N PHE A 274 -1.50 -10.66 24.10
CA PHE A 274 -2.49 -11.28 23.22
C PHE A 274 -2.05 -12.68 22.77
N PHE A 275 -0.75 -12.90 22.55
CA PHE A 275 -0.23 -14.23 22.23
C PHE A 275 -0.40 -15.19 23.41
N VAL A 276 -0.19 -14.71 24.64
CA VAL A 276 -0.45 -15.50 25.85
C VAL A 276 -1.94 -15.82 25.97
N THR A 277 -2.81 -14.86 25.69
CA THR A 277 -4.27 -15.05 25.75
C THR A 277 -4.75 -16.10 24.74
N ILE A 278 -4.22 -16.07 23.52
CA ILE A 278 -4.68 -16.93 22.44
C ILE A 278 -4.02 -18.32 22.49
N LEU A 279 -2.71 -18.38 22.75
CA LEU A 279 -1.88 -19.59 22.64
C LEU A 279 -1.39 -20.14 24.00
N GLY A 280 -1.53 -19.38 25.09
CA GLY A 280 -0.94 -19.72 26.38
C GLY A 280 0.57 -19.50 26.45
N LYS A 281 1.17 -18.81 25.47
CA LYS A 281 2.62 -18.63 25.34
C LYS A 281 3.00 -17.21 24.88
N SER A 282 4.04 -16.62 25.49
CA SER A 282 4.54 -15.29 25.10
C SER A 282 5.43 -15.34 23.87
N VAL A 283 5.41 -14.29 23.05
CA VAL A 283 6.34 -14.05 21.93
C VAL A 283 7.81 -14.01 22.34
N ASP A 284 8.09 -13.70 23.61
CA ASP A 284 9.45 -13.63 24.17
C ASP A 284 10.01 -15.02 24.53
N GLU A 285 9.16 -16.04 24.54
CA GLU A 285 9.60 -17.42 24.75
C GLU A 285 10.04 -18.06 23.43
N PRO A 286 11.02 -18.99 23.42
CA PRO A 286 11.42 -19.66 22.19
C PRO A 286 10.25 -20.46 21.60
N TYR A 287 9.72 -20.02 20.46
CA TYR A 287 8.85 -20.85 19.62
C TYR A 287 9.78 -21.90 19.01
N GLY A 288 9.43 -23.19 19.16
CA GLY A 288 10.31 -24.29 18.80
C GLY A 288 10.92 -24.07 17.43
N SER A 289 12.19 -24.45 17.24
CA SER A 289 12.97 -24.16 16.04
C SER A 289 12.10 -24.35 14.79
N THR A 290 11.88 -23.28 14.03
CA THR A 290 11.13 -23.24 12.77
C THR A 290 11.62 -24.22 11.69
N THR A 291 12.60 -25.08 12.03
CA THR A 291 13.18 -26.15 11.23
C THR A 291 12.37 -27.45 11.22
N SER A 292 11.27 -27.58 11.97
CA SER A 292 10.45 -28.81 11.97
C SER A 292 9.10 -28.69 11.24
N TYR A 293 8.80 -27.54 10.63
CA TYR A 293 7.60 -27.37 9.81
C TYR A 293 8.00 -27.37 8.34
N GLU A 294 7.67 -28.44 7.62
CA GLU A 294 7.68 -28.42 6.16
C GLU A 294 6.40 -27.72 5.71
N GLY A 295 6.48 -26.42 5.40
CA GLY A 295 5.37 -25.69 4.80
C GLY A 295 4.90 -26.33 3.49
N PRO A 296 3.70 -25.96 2.97
CA PRO A 296 3.19 -26.51 1.73
C PRO A 296 4.20 -26.30 0.59
N THR A 297 4.55 -27.37 -0.11
CA THR A 297 5.36 -27.30 -1.32
C THR A 297 4.73 -26.30 -2.29
N PRO A 298 5.49 -25.34 -2.86
CA PRO A 298 4.97 -24.42 -3.86
C PRO A 298 4.24 -25.20 -4.95
N ALA A 299 3.05 -24.74 -5.34
CA ALA A 299 2.34 -25.34 -6.46
C ALA A 299 3.28 -25.36 -7.67
N PRO A 300 3.37 -26.49 -8.41
CA PRO A 300 4.24 -26.57 -9.57
C PRO A 300 3.87 -25.45 -10.54
N THR A 301 4.89 -24.75 -11.02
CA THR A 301 4.74 -23.71 -12.05
C THR A 301 3.87 -24.26 -13.18
N PRO A 302 2.78 -23.57 -13.59
CA PRO A 302 2.06 -23.95 -14.78
C PRO A 302 3.06 -23.99 -15.95
N GLY A 303 3.10 -25.14 -16.63
CA GLY A 303 4.12 -25.45 -17.63
C GLY A 303 4.27 -24.36 -18.69
N SER A 304 5.53 -24.16 -19.06
CA SER A 304 6.03 -23.39 -20.20
C SER A 304 5.27 -23.65 -21.51
#